data_AF-A0A074V9W2-F1
#
_entry.id   AF-A0A074V9W2-F1
#
_cell.length_a   1.000
_cell.length_b   1.000
_cell.length_c   1.000
_cell.angle_alpha   90.00
_cell.angle_beta   90.00
_cell.angle_gamma   90.00
#
_symmetry.space_group_name_H-M   'P 1'
#
loop_
_entity.id
_entity.type
_entity.pdbx_description
1 polymer ?
#
loop_
_entity_poly.entity_id
_entity_poly.type
_entity_poly.pdbx_seq_one_letter_code
_entity_poly.pdbx_strand_id
1 'polypeptide(L)'
;INLTAIRIYMEKLKILRKSCNYTQKYLADLLGVKTKDISDWESNKSQPELKTLRDLAVIFGTSVYDILSNNPVSTTKWQPWQKEKIIESFWGHIGILLCNSNNIKWYPITSATAQRIQDSLDYDHEIHDQLLSVYTLNNHFLIINTNSIKKISLLDDSSDAPENWEIPWDGYQGLGAEEYYNLIEEYFWDEEYFYENTSEKLQLVIKDLIEENNFTGANVDEITRSINIYFSDNTSESISIGYESNFIEAITNNIEMGISKFISFEDSNYEIHF
;
A
#
# COMPACT_ATOMS: atom_id res chain seq x y z
N ILE A 1 9.28 -0.43 13.59
CA ILE A 1 8.77 -1.82 13.73
C ILE A 1 9.55 -2.53 14.83
N ASN A 2 8.90 -2.97 15.92
CA ASN A 2 9.54 -3.78 16.97
C ASN A 2 9.38 -5.28 16.60
N LEU A 3 10.48 -5.92 16.17
CA LEU A 3 10.48 -7.23 15.47
C LEU A 3 10.37 -8.45 16.39
N THR A 4 10.24 -8.28 17.71
CA THR A 4 10.45 -9.36 18.70
C THR A 4 9.25 -10.27 18.96
N ALA A 5 8.03 -9.95 18.48
CA ALA A 5 6.82 -10.75 18.77
C ALA A 5 6.13 -11.39 17.55
N ILE A 6 6.54 -11.04 16.32
CA ILE A 6 5.99 -11.69 15.11
C ILE A 6 6.90 -12.85 14.76
N ARG A 7 6.36 -14.06 14.67
CA ARG A 7 7.08 -15.19 14.08
C ARG A 7 7.19 -14.89 12.58
N ILE A 8 8.29 -14.25 12.19
CA ILE A 8 8.55 -13.79 10.82
C ILE A 8 8.81 -15.02 9.95
N TYR A 9 7.86 -15.34 9.08
CA TYR A 9 7.98 -16.45 8.15
C TYR A 9 8.23 -15.92 6.74
N MET A 10 9.41 -16.21 6.19
CA MET A 10 9.77 -15.92 4.80
C MET A 10 9.11 -16.90 3.81
N GLU A 11 8.01 -17.54 4.20
CA GLU A 11 7.28 -18.53 3.40
C GLU A 11 6.73 -17.91 2.11
N LYS A 12 6.33 -16.64 2.18
CA LYS A 12 5.86 -15.84 1.03
C LYS A 12 6.95 -15.53 0.01
N LEU A 13 8.23 -15.45 0.42
CA LEU A 13 9.32 -15.09 -0.49
C LEU A 13 9.40 -16.04 -1.68
N LYS A 14 9.26 -17.35 -1.41
CA LYS A 14 9.30 -18.38 -2.44
C LYS A 14 8.14 -18.24 -3.43
N ILE A 15 6.97 -17.87 -2.92
CA ILE A 15 5.75 -17.70 -3.70
C ILE A 15 5.89 -16.47 -4.60
N LEU A 16 6.31 -15.33 -4.04
CA LEU A 16 6.60 -14.09 -4.77
C LEU A 16 7.66 -14.30 -5.86
N ARG A 17 8.76 -14.97 -5.52
CA ARG A 17 9.81 -15.25 -6.51
C ARG A 17 9.27 -16.09 -7.66
N LYS A 18 8.54 -17.17 -7.35
CA LYS A 18 8.00 -18.07 -8.38
C LYS A 18 6.94 -17.40 -9.23
N SER A 19 6.13 -16.51 -8.67
CA SER A 19 5.08 -15.83 -9.42
C SER A 19 5.62 -14.82 -10.42
N CYS A 20 6.80 -14.26 -10.15
CA CYS A 20 7.61 -13.52 -11.13
C CYS A 20 8.43 -14.42 -12.08
N ASN A 21 8.30 -15.75 -12.03
CA ASN A 21 9.12 -16.72 -12.78
C ASN A 21 10.64 -16.60 -12.56
N TYR A 22 11.05 -16.09 -11.39
CA TYR A 22 12.47 -15.93 -11.07
C TYR A 22 13.06 -17.24 -10.55
N THR A 23 14.28 -17.57 -10.97
CA THR A 23 15.06 -18.63 -10.31
C THR A 23 15.68 -18.08 -9.03
N GLN A 24 16.04 -18.94 -8.07
CA GLN A 24 16.77 -18.49 -6.87
C GLN A 24 18.10 -17.81 -7.25
N LYS A 25 18.75 -18.29 -8.32
CA LYS A 25 19.98 -17.68 -8.85
C LYS A 25 19.73 -16.28 -9.38
N TYR A 26 18.70 -16.11 -10.21
CA TYR A 26 18.36 -14.80 -10.77
C TYR A 26 18.03 -13.78 -9.67
N LEU A 27 17.25 -14.17 -8.65
CA LEU A 27 16.96 -13.28 -7.52
C LEU A 27 18.21 -12.93 -6.72
N ALA A 28 19.10 -13.90 -6.49
CA ALA A 28 20.39 -13.66 -5.84
C ALA A 28 21.26 -12.67 -6.63
N ASP A 29 21.32 -12.83 -7.95
CA ASP A 29 22.08 -11.94 -8.85
C ASP A 29 21.50 -10.50 -8.82
N LEU A 30 20.18 -10.33 -8.75
CA LEU A 30 19.52 -9.02 -8.62
C LEU A 30 19.87 -8.30 -7.30
N LEU A 31 20.01 -9.07 -6.21
CA LEU A 31 20.28 -8.57 -4.85
C LEU A 31 21.78 -8.49 -4.52
N GLY A 32 22.65 -9.06 -5.37
CA GLY A 32 24.08 -9.14 -5.07
C GLY A 32 24.43 -10.10 -3.92
N VAL A 33 23.58 -11.09 -3.66
CA VAL A 33 23.78 -12.09 -2.58
C VAL A 33 24.07 -13.48 -3.13
N LYS A 34 24.35 -14.47 -2.27
CA LYS A 34 24.58 -15.84 -2.74
C LYS A 34 23.25 -16.53 -2.98
N THR A 35 23.18 -17.41 -4.00
CA THR A 35 21.99 -18.26 -4.23
C THR A 35 21.61 -19.09 -3.00
N LYS A 36 22.60 -19.48 -2.19
CA LYS A 36 22.38 -20.18 -0.91
C LYS A 36 21.58 -19.34 0.09
N ASP A 37 21.79 -18.02 0.13
CA ASP A 37 21.09 -17.13 1.04
C ASP A 37 19.59 -17.11 0.71
N ILE A 38 19.22 -17.01 -0.58
CA ILE A 38 17.83 -17.14 -1.03
C ILE A 38 17.21 -18.46 -0.58
N SER A 39 17.93 -19.57 -0.75
CA SER A 39 17.43 -20.88 -0.33
C SER A 39 17.27 -20.99 1.19
N ASP A 40 18.16 -20.39 1.97
CA ASP A 40 18.09 -20.41 3.43
C ASP A 40 16.95 -19.51 3.93
N TRP A 41 16.72 -18.35 3.31
CA TRP A 41 15.56 -17.49 3.59
C TRP A 41 14.24 -18.17 3.25
N GLU A 42 14.09 -18.75 2.05
CA GLU A 42 12.88 -19.47 1.65
C GLU A 42 12.56 -20.71 2.51
N SER A 43 13.53 -21.20 3.28
CA SER A 43 13.37 -22.33 4.20
C SER A 43 13.39 -21.92 5.68
N ASN A 44 13.29 -20.62 5.97
CA ASN A 44 13.32 -20.05 7.32
C ASN A 44 14.57 -20.44 8.14
N LYS A 45 15.70 -20.76 7.48
CA LYS A 45 16.97 -21.08 8.16
C LYS A 45 17.74 -19.82 8.57
N SER A 46 17.52 -18.73 7.87
CA SER A 46 18.07 -17.40 8.15
C SER A 46 17.09 -16.34 7.65
N GLN A 47 17.36 -15.07 7.95
CA GLN A 47 16.58 -13.94 7.47
C GLN A 47 17.51 -12.89 6.86
N PRO A 48 17.06 -12.17 5.82
CA PRO A 48 17.78 -11.02 5.30
C PRO A 48 17.73 -9.86 6.30
N GLU A 49 18.72 -8.97 6.21
CA GLU A 49 18.69 -7.69 6.93
C GLU A 49 17.68 -6.71 6.30
N LEU A 50 17.39 -5.61 6.99
CA LEU A 50 16.38 -4.65 6.57
C LEU A 50 16.66 -4.05 5.17
N LYS A 51 17.92 -3.73 4.85
CA LYS A 51 18.31 -3.26 3.50
C LYS A 51 17.86 -4.22 2.41
N THR A 52 18.16 -5.50 2.59
CA THR A 52 17.82 -6.54 1.63
C THR A 52 16.30 -6.78 1.60
N LEU A 53 15.61 -6.67 2.73
CA LEU A 53 14.14 -6.74 2.79
C LEU A 53 13.49 -5.62 1.98
N ARG A 54 14.01 -4.39 2.06
CA ARG A 54 13.54 -3.24 1.28
C ARG A 54 13.76 -3.46 -0.21
N ASP A 55 14.93 -3.96 -0.59
CA ASP A 55 15.21 -4.33 -1.98
C ASP A 55 14.23 -5.41 -2.49
N LEU A 56 13.95 -6.43 -1.68
CA LEU A 56 12.95 -7.46 -2.00
C LEU A 56 11.55 -6.87 -2.17
N ALA A 57 11.12 -5.99 -1.27
CA ALA A 57 9.82 -5.32 -1.33
C ALA A 57 9.67 -4.55 -2.64
N VAL A 58 10.67 -3.77 -3.03
CA VAL A 58 10.67 -3.01 -4.28
C VAL A 58 10.71 -3.93 -5.52
N ILE A 59 11.54 -4.98 -5.53
CA ILE A 59 11.61 -5.95 -6.64
C ILE A 59 10.24 -6.59 -6.89
N PHE A 60 9.51 -6.90 -5.83
CA PHE A 60 8.20 -7.53 -5.90
C PHE A 60 7.03 -6.54 -5.92
N GLY A 61 7.27 -5.22 -5.93
CA GLY A 61 6.23 -4.20 -5.93
C GLY A 61 5.30 -4.28 -4.71
N THR A 62 5.84 -4.58 -3.53
CA THR A 62 5.13 -4.76 -2.25
C THR A 62 5.83 -3.99 -1.12
N SER A 63 5.54 -4.30 0.15
CA SER A 63 6.25 -3.76 1.33
C SER A 63 6.95 -4.83 2.16
N VAL A 64 7.91 -4.39 2.98
CA VAL A 64 8.56 -5.23 3.98
C VAL A 64 7.51 -5.82 4.92
N TYR A 65 6.51 -5.01 5.33
CA TYR A 65 5.41 -5.48 6.15
C TYR A 65 4.64 -6.63 5.49
N ASP A 66 4.27 -6.49 4.21
CA ASP A 66 3.54 -7.52 3.47
C ASP A 66 4.35 -8.81 3.31
N ILE A 67 5.66 -8.72 3.12
CA ILE A 67 6.55 -9.88 3.05
C ILE A 67 6.56 -10.65 4.38
N LEU A 68 6.59 -9.95 5.51
CA LEU A 68 6.81 -10.55 6.84
C LEU A 68 5.52 -10.90 7.60
N SER A 69 4.37 -10.34 7.20
CA SER A 69 3.08 -10.57 7.85
C SER A 69 2.47 -11.94 7.48
N ASN A 70 1.32 -12.28 8.08
CA ASN A 70 0.51 -13.44 7.69
C ASN A 70 -0.62 -13.10 6.69
N ASN A 71 -0.79 -11.83 6.34
CA ASN A 71 -1.87 -11.36 5.45
C ASN A 71 -1.55 -11.65 3.97
N PRO A 72 -2.51 -11.61 3.03
CA PRO A 72 -2.17 -11.61 1.61
C PRO A 72 -1.20 -10.47 1.25
N VAL A 73 -0.28 -10.74 0.34
CA VAL A 73 0.69 -9.77 -0.20
C VAL A 73 0.00 -8.99 -1.30
N SER A 74 -0.11 -7.67 -1.15
CA SER A 74 -0.51 -6.82 -2.25
C SER A 74 0.70 -6.48 -3.12
N THR A 75 0.53 -6.50 -4.44
CA THR A 75 1.62 -6.18 -5.37
C THR A 75 1.14 -5.37 -6.56
N THR A 76 1.94 -4.37 -6.94
CA THR A 76 1.75 -3.60 -8.17
C THR A 76 2.17 -4.36 -9.43
N LYS A 77 2.82 -5.53 -9.28
CA LYS A 77 3.19 -6.39 -10.40
C LYS A 77 2.01 -7.25 -10.81
N TRP A 78 1.56 -7.09 -12.06
CA TRP A 78 0.57 -7.96 -12.66
C TRP A 78 1.13 -9.38 -12.87
N GLN A 79 0.38 -10.41 -12.47
CA GLN A 79 0.80 -11.81 -12.51
C GLN A 79 -0.33 -12.71 -13.03
N PRO A 80 -0.47 -12.88 -14.37
CA PRO A 80 -1.63 -13.55 -14.97
C PRO A 80 -1.74 -15.04 -14.64
N TRP A 81 -0.60 -15.68 -14.37
CA TRP A 81 -0.51 -17.11 -14.08
C TRP A 81 -0.63 -17.41 -12.58
N GLN A 82 -0.78 -16.38 -11.74
CA GLN A 82 -0.80 -16.57 -10.30
C GLN A 82 -2.14 -17.14 -9.84
N LYS A 83 -2.10 -18.33 -9.25
CA LYS A 83 -3.28 -19.03 -8.73
C LYS A 83 -3.31 -19.04 -7.20
N GLU A 84 -2.23 -18.60 -6.56
CA GLU A 84 -2.15 -18.56 -5.11
C GLU A 84 -2.90 -17.34 -4.57
N LYS A 85 -3.91 -17.57 -3.73
CA LYS A 85 -4.72 -16.53 -3.07
C LYS A 85 -3.92 -15.60 -2.14
N ILE A 86 -2.66 -15.95 -1.87
CA ILE A 86 -1.76 -15.17 -1.02
C ILE A 86 -1.16 -13.95 -1.72
N ILE A 87 -1.29 -13.84 -3.04
CA ILE A 87 -0.85 -12.65 -3.81
C ILE A 87 -2.06 -11.97 -4.43
N GLU A 88 -2.26 -10.70 -4.09
CA GLU A 88 -3.25 -9.81 -4.66
C GLU A 88 -2.52 -8.83 -5.60
N SER A 89 -2.56 -9.10 -6.91
CA SER A 89 -1.89 -8.28 -7.92
C SER A 89 -2.79 -7.15 -8.45
N PHE A 90 -2.16 -6.07 -8.93
CA PHE A 90 -2.78 -5.03 -9.75
C PHE A 90 -3.73 -5.62 -10.78
N TRP A 91 -4.93 -5.06 -10.86
CA TRP A 91 -5.98 -5.48 -11.81
C TRP A 91 -6.43 -4.35 -12.71
N GLY A 92 -6.43 -3.13 -12.19
CA GLY A 92 -7.03 -1.98 -12.83
C GLY A 92 -7.37 -0.94 -11.78
N HIS A 93 -8.49 -0.24 -11.94
CA HIS A 93 -8.81 0.95 -11.18
C HIS A 93 -10.24 0.96 -10.66
N ILE A 94 -10.43 1.60 -9.50
CA ILE A 94 -11.71 2.14 -9.05
C ILE A 94 -11.78 3.63 -9.39
N GLY A 95 -12.86 4.05 -10.04
CA GLY A 95 -13.17 5.44 -10.35
C GLY A 95 -14.33 5.94 -9.51
N ILE A 96 -14.15 7.07 -8.82
CA ILE A 96 -15.15 7.70 -7.95
C ILE A 96 -15.57 9.04 -8.53
N LEU A 97 -16.86 9.20 -8.80
CA LEU A 97 -17.47 10.45 -9.24
C LEU A 97 -18.36 11.03 -8.14
N LEU A 98 -18.02 12.21 -7.62
CA LEU A 98 -18.83 12.93 -6.63
C LEU A 98 -20.06 13.58 -7.29
N CYS A 99 -21.16 13.77 -6.54
CA CYS A 99 -22.44 14.31 -7.03
C CYS A 99 -22.31 15.63 -7.81
N ASN A 100 -21.43 16.52 -7.35
CA ASN A 100 -21.21 17.85 -7.92
C ASN A 100 -19.85 18.00 -8.62
N SER A 101 -19.17 16.89 -8.94
CA SER A 101 -17.94 16.87 -9.72
C SER A 101 -18.19 16.38 -11.15
N ASN A 102 -17.37 16.85 -12.09
CA ASN A 102 -17.26 16.31 -13.45
C ASN A 102 -16.02 15.43 -13.64
N ASN A 103 -15.13 15.40 -12.66
CA ASN A 103 -13.88 14.65 -12.72
C ASN A 103 -14.01 13.38 -11.86
N ILE A 104 -13.58 12.26 -12.44
CA ILE A 104 -13.51 10.97 -11.76
C ILE A 104 -12.14 10.86 -11.10
N LYS A 105 -12.11 10.54 -9.80
CA LYS A 105 -10.87 10.21 -9.09
C LYS A 105 -10.60 8.72 -9.27
N TRP A 106 -9.48 8.38 -9.88
CA TRP A 106 -9.08 7.01 -10.18
C TRP A 106 -8.00 6.53 -9.21
N TYR A 107 -8.15 5.30 -8.73
CA TYR A 107 -7.20 4.66 -7.82
C TYR A 107 -6.89 3.23 -8.28
N PRO A 108 -5.60 2.83 -8.36
CA PRO A 108 -5.22 1.49 -8.74
C PRO A 108 -5.57 0.49 -7.62
N ILE A 109 -6.15 -0.65 -7.98
CA ILE A 109 -6.59 -1.68 -7.04
C ILE A 109 -6.21 -3.08 -7.50
N THR A 110 -6.22 -4.02 -6.55
CA THR A 110 -6.00 -5.44 -6.83
C THR A 110 -7.27 -6.11 -7.35
N SER A 111 -7.12 -7.28 -7.97
CA SER A 111 -8.27 -8.09 -8.43
C SER A 111 -9.18 -8.51 -7.27
N ALA A 112 -8.58 -8.85 -6.13
CA ALA A 112 -9.32 -9.19 -4.92
C ALA A 112 -10.10 -7.98 -4.38
N THR A 113 -9.52 -6.77 -4.41
CA THR A 113 -10.25 -5.54 -4.06
C THR A 113 -11.40 -5.29 -5.02
N ALA A 114 -11.21 -5.44 -6.33
CA ALA A 114 -12.27 -5.28 -7.32
C ALA A 114 -13.44 -6.26 -7.10
N GLN A 115 -13.15 -7.53 -6.76
CA GLN A 115 -14.17 -8.51 -6.43
C GLN A 115 -14.92 -8.14 -5.14
N ARG A 116 -14.20 -7.74 -4.07
CA ARG A 116 -14.82 -7.28 -2.81
C ARG A 116 -15.76 -6.11 -3.03
N ILE A 117 -15.40 -5.16 -3.89
CA ILE A 117 -16.25 -4.01 -4.24
C ILE A 117 -17.51 -4.46 -4.97
N GLN A 118 -17.39 -5.32 -5.99
CA GLN A 118 -18.53 -5.85 -6.72
C GLN A 118 -19.49 -6.59 -5.79
N ASP A 119 -18.95 -7.52 -4.98
CA ASP A 119 -19.74 -8.26 -4.01
C ASP A 119 -20.50 -7.29 -3.09
N SER A 120 -19.80 -6.30 -2.50
CA SER A 120 -20.44 -5.31 -1.62
C SER A 120 -21.58 -4.54 -2.30
N LEU A 121 -21.40 -4.13 -3.57
CA LEU A 121 -22.40 -3.36 -4.31
C LEU A 121 -23.58 -4.20 -4.83
N ASP A 122 -23.39 -5.50 -5.06
CA ASP A 122 -24.42 -6.42 -5.57
C ASP A 122 -25.36 -6.93 -4.46
N TYR A 123 -24.97 -6.85 -3.19
CA TYR A 123 -25.82 -7.28 -2.06
C TYR A 123 -26.98 -6.29 -1.83
N ASP A 124 -28.20 -6.75 -2.14
CA ASP A 124 -29.46 -6.03 -1.90
C ASP A 124 -29.79 -6.01 -0.39
N HIS A 125 -29.35 -4.97 0.31
CA HIS A 125 -29.70 -4.73 1.70
C HIS A 125 -30.69 -3.58 1.83
N GLU A 126 -31.92 -3.90 2.22
CA GLU A 126 -33.01 -2.96 2.53
C GLU A 126 -32.70 -1.96 3.69
N ILE A 127 -31.45 -1.83 4.20
CA ILE A 127 -31.13 -1.00 5.37
C ILE A 127 -29.77 -0.27 5.22
N HIS A 128 -29.89 1.07 5.14
CA HIS A 128 -29.05 2.18 5.61
C HIS A 128 -27.50 2.17 5.50
N ASP A 129 -26.99 3.28 4.95
CA ASP A 129 -25.62 3.80 5.06
C ASP A 129 -24.47 2.82 4.79
N GLN A 130 -24.36 2.42 3.53
CA GLN A 130 -23.26 1.59 3.06
C GLN A 130 -21.97 2.42 2.93
N LEU A 131 -21.14 2.35 3.97
CA LEU A 131 -19.74 2.75 3.94
C LEU A 131 -18.91 1.63 3.29
N LEU A 132 -18.27 1.94 2.18
CA LEU A 132 -17.34 1.05 1.48
C LEU A 132 -15.90 1.45 1.85
N SER A 133 -15.11 0.49 2.32
CA SER A 133 -13.68 0.63 2.57
C SER A 133 -12.85 0.04 1.42
N VAL A 134 -11.85 0.79 0.94
CA VAL A 134 -11.03 0.36 -0.21
C VAL A 134 -9.55 0.62 0.06
N TYR A 135 -8.76 -0.45 0.02
CA TYR A 135 -7.30 -0.38 -0.07
C TYR A 135 -6.87 -0.21 -1.53
N THR A 136 -5.99 0.74 -1.78
CA THR A 136 -5.45 1.03 -3.11
C THR A 136 -3.96 0.69 -3.16
N LEU A 137 -3.41 0.63 -4.37
CA LEU A 137 -1.99 0.33 -4.60
C LEU A 137 -1.10 1.59 -4.60
N ASN A 138 -1.68 2.77 -4.48
CA ASN A 138 -0.96 4.04 -4.44
C ASN A 138 -1.06 4.76 -3.08
N ASN A 139 -0.97 3.99 -1.99
CA ASN A 139 -0.97 4.49 -0.61
C ASN A 139 -2.20 5.31 -0.19
N HIS A 140 -3.36 5.05 -0.81
CA HIS A 140 -4.62 5.62 -0.36
C HIS A 140 -5.49 4.55 0.30
N PHE A 141 -6.07 4.91 1.44
CA PHE A 141 -7.16 4.18 2.05
C PHE A 141 -8.45 4.99 1.93
N LEU A 142 -9.45 4.45 1.25
CA LEU A 142 -10.68 5.17 0.94
C LEU A 142 -11.82 4.69 1.83
N ILE A 143 -12.57 5.64 2.38
CA ILE A 143 -13.86 5.41 3.04
C ILE A 143 -14.91 6.14 2.22
N ILE A 144 -15.85 5.39 1.66
CA ILE A 144 -16.79 5.89 0.66
C ILE A 144 -18.21 5.68 1.18
N ASN A 145 -18.92 6.75 1.50
CA ASN A 145 -20.36 6.68 1.71
C ASN A 145 -21.05 6.58 0.34
N THR A 146 -21.45 5.37 -0.04
CA THR A 146 -22.05 5.09 -1.36
C THR A 146 -23.34 5.89 -1.61
N ASN A 147 -24.09 6.25 -0.56
CA ASN A 147 -25.29 7.10 -0.67
C ASN A 147 -24.97 8.55 -1.07
N SER A 148 -23.72 8.98 -0.89
CA SER A 148 -23.27 10.35 -1.15
C SER A 148 -22.44 10.49 -2.44
N ILE A 149 -22.32 9.41 -3.22
CA ILE A 149 -21.50 9.34 -4.44
C ILE A 149 -22.41 9.25 -5.67
N LYS A 150 -22.02 9.91 -6.77
CA LYS A 150 -22.77 9.89 -8.03
C LYS A 150 -22.62 8.58 -8.77
N LYS A 151 -21.38 8.06 -8.81
CA LYS A 151 -21.03 6.85 -9.54
C LYS A 151 -19.73 6.27 -9.02
N ILE A 152 -19.70 4.94 -8.89
CA ILE A 152 -18.48 4.13 -8.78
C ILE A 152 -18.30 3.40 -10.11
N SER A 153 -17.07 3.39 -10.63
CA SER A 153 -16.70 2.67 -11.86
C SER A 153 -15.56 1.73 -11.55
N LEU A 154 -15.58 0.53 -12.13
CA LEU A 154 -14.45 -0.39 -12.10
C LEU A 154 -13.94 -0.54 -13.53
N LEU A 155 -12.62 -0.42 -13.71
CA LEU A 155 -11.95 -0.44 -15.01
C LEU A 155 -10.75 -1.37 -14.96
N ASP A 156 -10.83 -2.51 -15.64
CA ASP A 156 -9.68 -3.42 -15.75
C ASP A 156 -8.58 -2.83 -16.65
N ASP A 157 -7.33 -3.28 -16.45
CA ASP A 157 -6.16 -2.82 -17.21
C ASP A 157 -6.22 -3.17 -18.71
N SER A 158 -7.10 -4.08 -19.12
CA SER A 158 -7.30 -4.45 -20.53
C SER A 158 -8.31 -3.57 -21.26
N SER A 159 -8.95 -2.64 -20.55
CA SER A 159 -9.96 -1.73 -21.08
C SER A 159 -9.33 -0.47 -21.69
N ASP A 160 -10.05 0.15 -22.62
CA ASP A 160 -9.63 1.45 -23.16
C ASP A 160 -9.62 2.53 -22.08
N ALA A 161 -8.61 3.40 -22.17
CA ALA A 161 -8.49 4.60 -21.36
C ALA A 161 -9.75 5.51 -21.47
N PRO A 162 -10.31 6.00 -20.34
CA PRO A 162 -11.32 7.05 -20.37
C PRO A 162 -10.80 8.33 -21.04
N GLU A 163 -11.67 9.08 -21.73
CA GLU A 163 -11.27 10.31 -22.44
C GLU A 163 -10.65 11.39 -21.52
N ASN A 164 -11.03 11.42 -20.23
CA ASN A 164 -10.49 12.34 -19.21
C ASN A 164 -9.77 11.56 -18.10
N TRP A 165 -8.81 10.72 -18.48
CA TRP A 165 -8.05 9.92 -17.52
C TRP A 165 -6.93 10.73 -16.85
N GLU A 166 -7.31 11.50 -15.83
CA GLU A 166 -6.36 12.20 -14.97
C GLU A 166 -5.88 11.24 -13.87
N ILE A 167 -4.60 10.85 -13.94
CA ILE A 167 -3.92 10.03 -12.93
C ILE A 167 -2.68 10.77 -12.40
N PRO A 168 -2.44 10.75 -11.08
CA PRO A 168 -1.21 11.27 -10.50
C PRO A 168 0.01 10.41 -10.91
N TRP A 169 1.20 10.86 -10.52
CA TRP A 169 2.49 10.20 -10.77
C TRP A 169 2.52 8.70 -10.37
N ASP A 170 1.77 8.32 -9.35
CA ASP A 170 1.63 6.95 -8.85
C ASP A 170 0.28 6.31 -9.21
N GLY A 171 -0.56 6.99 -9.99
CA GLY A 171 -1.98 6.67 -10.16
C GLY A 171 -2.30 5.51 -11.09
N TYR A 172 -1.34 5.04 -11.89
CA TYR A 172 -1.59 3.95 -12.85
C TYR A 172 -1.48 2.57 -12.21
N GLN A 173 -0.34 2.23 -11.60
CA GLN A 173 -0.14 0.93 -10.95
C GLN A 173 0.20 1.04 -9.47
N GLY A 174 0.39 2.26 -8.95
CA GLY A 174 1.09 2.49 -7.69
C GLY A 174 2.59 2.24 -7.81
N LEU A 175 3.32 2.55 -6.73
CA LEU A 175 4.76 2.28 -6.67
C LEU A 175 5.13 1.01 -5.90
N GLY A 176 4.20 0.43 -5.20
CA GLY A 176 4.41 -0.72 -4.32
C GLY A 176 3.33 -0.71 -3.26
N ALA A 177 3.14 -1.82 -2.55
CA ALA A 177 2.23 -1.88 -1.42
C ALA A 177 2.77 -1.14 -0.18
N GLU A 178 3.21 0.11 -0.34
CA GLU A 178 3.64 1.10 0.67
C GLU A 178 5.16 1.38 0.75
N GLU A 179 6.06 0.49 0.30
CA GLU A 179 7.50 0.66 0.61
C GLU A 179 8.14 1.94 0.05
N TYR A 180 7.79 2.33 -1.17
CA TYR A 180 8.29 3.58 -1.74
C TYR A 180 7.86 4.79 -0.92
N TYR A 181 6.64 4.81 -0.41
CA TYR A 181 6.12 5.90 0.41
C TYR A 181 6.86 5.96 1.75
N ASN A 182 7.09 4.81 2.40
CA ASN A 182 7.90 4.73 3.61
C ASN A 182 9.31 5.29 3.39
N LEU A 183 9.96 4.91 2.29
CA LEU A 183 11.32 5.36 1.98
C LEU A 183 11.40 6.85 1.62
N ILE A 184 10.39 7.39 0.92
CA ILE A 184 10.28 8.82 0.66
C ILE A 184 10.07 9.56 1.99
N GLU A 185 9.17 9.09 2.84
CA GLU A 185 8.91 9.70 4.15
C GLU A 185 10.17 9.72 5.02
N GLU A 186 10.88 8.60 5.12
CA GLU A 186 12.15 8.49 5.83
C GLU A 186 13.19 9.44 5.23
N TYR A 187 13.29 9.57 3.91
CA TYR A 187 14.24 10.51 3.30
C TYR A 187 14.00 11.96 3.74
N PHE A 188 12.74 12.39 3.88
CA PHE A 188 12.41 13.76 4.29
C PHE A 188 12.51 13.98 5.81
N TRP A 189 12.15 12.97 6.61
CA TRP A 189 11.89 13.16 8.04
C TRP A 189 12.80 12.35 8.97
N ASP A 190 13.55 11.37 8.45
CA ASP A 190 14.53 10.55 9.16
C ASP A 190 15.68 10.11 8.23
N GLU A 191 16.40 11.11 7.70
CA GLU A 191 17.41 10.91 6.65
C GLU A 191 18.54 9.96 7.11
N GLU A 192 18.92 10.02 8.40
CA GLU A 192 19.91 9.11 8.98
C GLU A 192 19.43 7.66 8.91
N TYR A 193 18.22 7.37 9.39
CA TYR A 193 17.64 6.03 9.33
C TYR A 193 17.51 5.52 7.89
N PHE A 194 17.11 6.39 6.96
CA PHE A 194 17.03 6.06 5.54
C PHE A 194 18.37 5.58 4.99
N TYR A 195 19.47 6.32 5.19
CA TYR A 195 20.78 5.93 4.68
C TYR A 195 21.35 4.70 5.40
N GLU A 196 21.10 4.59 6.71
CA GLU A 196 21.54 3.46 7.52
C GLU A 196 20.87 2.15 7.12
N ASN A 197 19.61 2.20 6.66
CA ASN A 197 18.77 1.01 6.46
C ASN A 197 18.34 0.77 5.01
N THR A 198 18.80 1.55 4.04
CA THR A 198 18.50 1.37 2.61
C THR A 198 19.77 1.04 1.82
N SER A 199 19.69 0.18 0.80
CA SER A 199 20.83 -0.13 -0.08
C SER A 199 21.22 1.08 -0.92
N GLU A 200 22.51 1.27 -1.26
CA GLU A 200 22.95 2.43 -2.08
C GLU A 200 22.19 2.52 -3.41
N LYS A 201 21.91 1.36 -4.02
CA LYS A 201 21.14 1.28 -5.26
C LYS A 201 19.72 1.81 -5.08
N LEU A 202 19.03 1.39 -4.01
CA LEU A 202 17.67 1.84 -3.74
C LEU A 202 17.63 3.31 -3.27
N GLN A 203 18.65 3.77 -2.55
CA GLN A 203 18.79 5.19 -2.21
C GLN A 203 18.80 6.08 -3.45
N LEU A 204 19.55 5.69 -4.50
CA LEU A 204 19.56 6.41 -5.78
C LEU A 204 18.18 6.42 -6.44
N VAL A 205 17.51 5.27 -6.50
CA VAL A 205 16.15 5.17 -7.07
C VAL A 205 15.16 6.10 -6.36
N ILE A 206 15.20 6.18 -5.03
CA ILE A 206 14.32 7.06 -4.26
C ILE A 206 14.64 8.53 -4.51
N LYS A 207 15.93 8.89 -4.59
CA LYS A 207 16.34 10.26 -4.91
C LYS A 207 15.91 10.68 -6.31
N ASP A 208 16.16 9.83 -7.30
CA ASP A 208 15.74 10.08 -8.69
C ASP A 208 14.22 10.29 -8.75
N LEU A 209 13.45 9.45 -8.05
CA LEU A 209 11.99 9.57 -7.97
C LEU A 209 11.54 10.90 -7.33
N ILE A 210 12.20 11.33 -6.25
CA ILE A 210 11.92 12.60 -5.57
C ILE A 210 12.21 13.79 -6.50
N GLU A 211 13.33 13.76 -7.21
CA GLU A 211 13.74 14.80 -8.14
C GLU A 211 12.80 14.88 -9.35
N GLU A 212 12.49 13.75 -9.98
CA GLU A 212 11.61 13.66 -11.15
C GLU A 212 10.20 14.18 -10.86
N ASN A 213 9.69 13.95 -9.64
CA ASN A 213 8.35 14.37 -9.23
C ASN A 213 8.33 15.70 -8.47
N ASN A 214 9.49 16.34 -8.27
CA ASN A 214 9.65 17.59 -7.53
C ASN A 214 9.01 17.55 -6.13
N PHE A 215 9.21 16.47 -5.37
CA PHE A 215 8.62 16.37 -4.04
C PHE A 215 9.19 17.42 -3.08
N THR A 216 8.28 18.05 -2.34
CA THR A 216 8.58 18.88 -1.19
C THR A 216 8.09 18.21 0.08
N GLY A 217 8.58 18.62 1.25
CA GLY A 217 8.08 18.09 2.53
C GLY A 217 6.56 18.21 2.66
N ALA A 218 5.98 19.32 2.18
CA ALA A 218 4.53 19.51 2.16
C ALA A 218 3.81 18.48 1.27
N ASN A 219 4.36 18.15 0.10
CA ASN A 219 3.79 17.10 -0.75
C ASN A 219 3.89 15.71 -0.09
N VAL A 220 4.99 15.45 0.60
CA VAL A 220 5.18 14.17 1.32
C VAL A 220 4.18 14.04 2.47
N ASP A 221 4.01 15.07 3.30
CA ASP A 221 3.00 15.07 4.36
C ASP A 221 1.57 14.92 3.82
N GLU A 222 1.28 15.46 2.63
CA GLU A 222 -0.01 15.29 1.98
C GLU A 222 -0.28 13.81 1.60
N ILE A 223 0.72 13.11 1.06
CA ILE A 223 0.55 11.73 0.57
C ILE A 223 0.77 10.65 1.64
N THR A 224 1.43 10.96 2.76
CA THR A 224 1.70 9.98 3.84
C THR A 224 0.99 10.30 5.14
N ARG A 225 0.59 11.55 5.39
CA ARG A 225 0.10 12.01 6.71
C ARG A 225 -1.12 12.92 6.62
N SER A 226 -1.97 12.76 5.62
CA SER A 226 -3.16 13.61 5.49
C SER A 226 -4.43 12.83 5.24
N ILE A 227 -5.53 13.33 5.82
CA ILE A 227 -6.89 12.86 5.59
C ILE A 227 -7.58 13.92 4.75
N ASN A 228 -8.01 13.51 3.56
CA ASN A 228 -8.74 14.38 2.65
C ASN A 228 -10.22 14.00 2.68
N ILE A 229 -11.06 14.91 3.17
CA ILE A 229 -12.51 14.76 3.26
C ILE A 229 -13.13 15.51 2.09
N TYR A 230 -13.97 14.82 1.32
CA TYR A 230 -14.71 15.39 0.20
C TYR A 230 -16.20 15.42 0.52
N PHE A 231 -16.78 16.61 0.52
CA PHE A 231 -18.19 16.82 0.83
C PHE A 231 -19.06 16.78 -0.43
N SER A 232 -20.35 16.51 -0.25
CA SER A 232 -21.31 16.40 -1.36
C SER A 232 -21.51 17.71 -2.12
N ASP A 233 -21.26 18.87 -1.49
CA ASP A 233 -21.32 20.20 -2.07
C ASP A 233 -20.07 20.58 -2.90
N ASN A 234 -19.18 19.62 -3.15
CA ASN A 234 -17.90 19.76 -3.85
C ASN A 234 -16.84 20.58 -3.09
N THR A 235 -17.06 20.87 -1.81
CA THR A 235 -16.00 21.36 -0.93
C THR A 235 -15.14 20.20 -0.44
N SER A 236 -13.91 20.53 -0.03
CA SER A 236 -12.98 19.56 0.55
C SER A 236 -12.23 20.16 1.72
N GLU A 237 -11.91 19.32 2.69
CA GLU A 237 -11.06 19.65 3.83
C GLU A 237 -9.89 18.66 3.89
N SER A 238 -8.72 19.15 4.30
CA SER A 238 -7.55 18.32 4.52
C SER A 238 -7.08 18.48 5.96
N ILE A 239 -6.87 17.36 6.64
CA ILE A 239 -6.43 17.30 8.03
C ILE A 239 -5.08 16.59 8.05
N SER A 240 -4.05 17.29 8.53
CA SER A 240 -2.74 16.70 8.76
C SER A 240 -2.76 15.87 10.04
N ILE A 241 -2.24 14.65 9.94
CA ILE A 241 -2.13 13.69 11.04
C ILE A 241 -0.74 13.83 11.65
N GLY A 242 -0.67 14.31 12.89
CA GLY A 242 0.55 14.23 13.69
C GLY A 242 0.85 12.80 14.17
N TYR A 243 2.11 12.53 14.52
CA TYR A 243 2.58 11.23 15.02
C TYR A 243 1.78 10.66 16.22
N GLU A 244 1.11 11.52 17.00
CA GLU A 244 0.38 11.14 18.23
C GLU A 244 -1.16 11.15 18.09
N SER A 245 -1.70 11.14 16.87
CA SER A 245 -3.15 11.31 16.73
C SER A 245 -3.92 10.04 17.14
N ASN A 246 -4.64 10.12 18.27
CA ASN A 246 -5.70 9.17 18.67
C ASN A 246 -6.87 9.12 17.66
N PHE A 247 -6.84 9.97 16.63
CA PHE A 247 -7.89 10.13 15.64
C PHE A 247 -8.00 8.93 14.70
N ILE A 248 -6.85 8.39 14.25
CA ILE A 248 -6.84 7.16 13.44
C ILE A 248 -7.40 6.00 14.25
N GLU A 249 -6.90 5.79 15.48
CA GLU A 249 -7.38 4.73 16.37
C GLU A 249 -8.89 4.84 16.65
N ALA A 250 -9.41 6.06 16.82
CA ALA A 250 -10.84 6.32 17.00
C ALA A 250 -11.68 6.06 15.74
N ILE A 251 -11.18 6.39 14.53
CA ILE A 251 -11.87 6.08 13.27
C ILE A 251 -11.86 4.57 13.05
N THR A 252 -10.73 3.92 13.27
CA THR A 252 -10.52 2.48 13.04
C THR A 252 -11.27 1.59 14.02
N ASN A 253 -11.49 2.05 15.26
CA ASN A 253 -12.23 1.30 16.27
C ASN A 253 -13.75 1.52 16.19
N ASN A 254 -14.23 2.64 15.65
CA ASN A 254 -15.67 2.95 15.53
C ASN A 254 -16.28 2.55 14.19
N ILE A 255 -15.47 2.45 13.14
CA ILE A 255 -15.86 1.79 11.90
C ILE A 255 -15.41 0.34 12.09
N GLU A 256 -16.29 -0.66 12.00
CA GLU A 256 -15.90 -2.08 12.00
C GLU A 256 -15.03 -2.36 10.76
N MET A 257 -13.77 -1.99 10.87
CA MET A 257 -12.77 -2.21 9.86
C MET A 257 -12.03 -3.45 10.35
N GLY A 258 -12.01 -4.50 9.54
CA GLY A 258 -11.16 -5.67 9.74
C GLY A 258 -9.68 -5.30 9.60
N ILE A 259 -9.18 -4.42 10.48
CA ILE A 259 -7.85 -3.85 10.46
C ILE A 259 -6.93 -4.88 11.06
N SER A 260 -6.35 -5.69 10.19
CA SER A 260 -5.21 -6.54 10.51
C SER A 260 -3.88 -5.86 10.18
N LYS A 261 -3.89 -4.56 9.89
CA LYS A 261 -2.69 -3.77 9.57
C LYS A 261 -2.71 -2.42 10.28
N PHE A 262 -2.49 -2.40 11.59
CA PHE A 262 -1.78 -1.29 12.25
C PHE A 262 -1.05 -1.82 13.47
N ILE A 263 0.21 -1.42 13.59
CA ILE A 263 1.09 -1.69 14.72
C ILE A 263 0.84 -0.58 15.75
N SER A 264 0.50 -0.98 16.97
CA SER A 264 0.42 -0.10 18.14
C SER A 264 1.82 0.40 18.52
N PHE A 265 1.95 1.68 18.85
CA PHE A 265 3.05 2.18 19.66
C PHE A 265 2.57 2.32 21.10
N GLU A 266 2.99 1.39 21.95
CA GLU A 266 3.19 1.72 23.36
C GLU A 266 4.55 2.42 23.42
N ASP A 267 4.58 3.71 23.77
CA ASP A 267 5.77 4.23 24.44
C ASP A 267 5.50 4.25 25.95
N SER A 268 6.33 3.45 26.59
CA SER A 268 6.70 3.47 27.99
C SER A 268 6.92 4.89 28.51
N ASN A 269 5.87 5.50 29.07
CA ASN A 269 5.96 6.17 30.37
C ASN A 269 4.57 6.42 30.97
N TYR A 270 4.38 5.83 32.15
CA TYR A 270 3.28 5.99 33.10
C TYR A 270 2.66 7.40 33.15
N GLU A 271 1.36 7.51 32.86
CA GLU A 271 0.29 7.89 33.81
C GLU A 271 -1.05 8.09 33.09
N ILE A 272 -2.06 7.31 33.49
CA ILE A 272 -3.43 7.37 32.99
C ILE A 272 -4.18 8.46 33.75
N HIS A 273 -4.83 9.39 33.03
CA HIS A 273 -5.98 10.11 33.56
C HIS A 273 -7.16 10.01 32.58
N PHE A 274 -8.32 9.66 33.15
CA PHE A 274 -9.57 9.15 32.55
C PHE A 274 -10.12 9.91 31.34
#